data_AF-A0AA96WR55-F1
#
_entry.id   AF-A0AA96WR55-F1
#
_cell.length_a   1.000
_cell.length_b   1.000
_cell.length_c   1.000
_cell.angle_alpha   90.00
_cell.angle_beta   90.00
_cell.angle_gamma   90.00
#
_symmetry.space_group_name_H-M   'P 1'
#
loop_
_entity.id
_entity.type
_entity.pdbx_description
1 polymer ?
#
loop_
_entity_poly.entity_id
_entity_poly.type
_entity_poly.pdbx_seq_one_letter_code
_entity_poly.pdbx_strand_id
1 'polypeptide(L)' 'MPEHLLTDLYRVSIGTVRRAVVELWKRGLVATLPAKGTYVIAMPESSDGTAEED' A
#
# COMPACT_ATOMS: atom_id res chain seq x y z
N MET A 1 0.10 -9.80 3.48
CA MET A 1 1.25 -10.09 2.59
C MET A 1 2.57 -9.86 3.35
N PRO A 2 3.55 -10.78 3.33
CA PRO A 2 4.83 -10.64 4.04
C PRO A 2 5.84 -9.67 3.36
N GLU A 3 6.57 -8.87 4.14
CA GLU A 3 7.49 -7.83 3.62
C GLU A 3 8.63 -8.37 2.75
N HIS A 4 9.19 -9.56 3.04
CA HIS A 4 10.29 -10.12 2.25
C HIS A 4 9.86 -10.49 0.82
N LEU A 5 8.58 -10.79 0.59
CA LEU A 5 8.10 -11.02 -0.78
C LEU A 5 8.13 -9.72 -1.61
N LEU A 6 7.98 -8.56 -0.97
CA LEU A 6 8.07 -7.26 -1.64
C LEU A 6 9.52 -6.91 -2.01
N THR A 7 10.51 -7.35 -1.21
CA THR A 7 11.92 -7.13 -1.55
C THR A 7 12.30 -7.90 -2.81
N ASP A 8 11.80 -9.13 -2.97
CA ASP A 8 12.07 -9.95 -4.15
C ASP A 8 11.32 -9.46 -5.38
N LEU A 9 10.04 -9.11 -5.22
CA LEU A 9 9.18 -8.63 -6.32
C LEU A 9 9.68 -7.30 -6.90
N TYR A 10 9.98 -6.34 -6.03
CA TYR A 10 10.36 -4.99 -6.44
C TYR A 10 11.87 -4.75 -6.48
N ARG A 11 12.69 -5.75 -6.11
CA ARG A 11 14.16 -5.67 -6.09
C ARG A 11 14.68 -4.49 -5.27
N VAL A 12 14.08 -4.27 -4.10
CA VAL A 12 14.46 -3.18 -3.18
C VAL A 12 14.86 -3.72 -1.80
N SER A 13 15.56 -2.89 -1.03
CA SER A 13 15.90 -3.23 0.36
C SER A 13 14.66 -3.37 1.25
N ILE A 14 14.75 -4.19 2.30
CA ILE A 14 13.68 -4.35 3.30
C ILE A 14 13.32 -3.02 3.99
N GLY A 15 14.30 -2.13 4.19
CA GLY A 15 14.07 -0.80 4.74
C GLY A 15 13.23 0.09 3.82
N THR A 16 13.33 -0.09 2.50
CA THR A 16 12.46 0.58 1.53
C THR A 16 11.04 0.05 1.61
N VAL A 17 10.86 -1.27 1.66
CA VAL A 17 9.54 -1.90 1.81
C VAL A 17 8.82 -1.40 3.07
N ARG A 18 9.50 -1.44 4.23
CA ARG A 18 8.92 -0.98 5.50
C ARG A 18 8.44 0.47 5.45
N ARG A 19 9.26 1.36 4.88
CA ARG A 19 8.88 2.78 4.69
C ARG A 19 7.66 2.91 3.79
N ALA A 20 7.62 2.18 2.67
CA ALA A 20 6.48 2.21 1.76
C ALA A 20 5.18 1.73 2.44
N VAL A 21 5.24 0.63 3.21
CA VAL A 21 4.07 0.12 3.95
C VAL A 21 3.58 1.13 4.99
N VAL A 22 4.49 1.78 5.72
CA VAL A 22 4.13 2.85 6.66
C VAL A 22 3.44 4.01 5.94
N GLU A 23 3.94 4.42 4.78
CA GLU A 23 3.31 5.51 3.99
C GLU A 23 1.92 5.11 3.48
N LEU A 24 1.72 3.87 3.04
CA LEU A 24 0.39 3.37 2.66
C LEU A 24 -0.57 3.32 3.85
N TRP A 25 -0.09 2.95 5.03
CA TRP A 25 -0.89 2.92 6.26
C TRP A 25 -1.32 4.33 6.68
N LYS A 26 -0.39 5.31 6.64
CA LYS A 26 -0.70 6.71 6.91
C LYS A 26 -1.76 7.29 5.97
N ARG A 27 -1.80 6.81 4.72
CA ARG A 27 -2.81 7.18 3.72
C ARG A 27 -4.14 6.43 3.87
N GLY A 28 -4.25 5.52 4.84
CA GLY A 28 -5.45 4.70 5.05
C GLY A 28 -5.67 3.63 3.98
N LEU A 29 -4.65 3.29 3.17
CA LEU A 29 -4.79 2.33 2.06
C LEU A 29 -4.59 0.89 2.51
N VAL A 30 -3.84 0.67 3.60
CA VAL A 30 -3.56 -0.65 4.15
C VAL A 30 -3.75 -0.69 5.65
N ALA A 31 -4.08 -1.87 6.19
CA ALA A 31 -4.12 -2.14 7.63
C ALA A 31 -3.40 -3.45 7.95
N THR A 32 -2.74 -3.51 9.12
CA THR A 32 -2.09 -4.71 9.63
C THR A 32 -2.97 -5.38 10.66
N LEU A 33 -3.36 -6.61 10.41
CA LEU A 33 -4.11 -7.44 11.36
C LEU A 33 -3.13 -8.33 12.13
N PRO A 34 -3.20 -8.37 13.47
CA PRO A 34 -2.36 -9.26 14.28
C PRO A 34 -2.46 -10.71 13.80
N ALA A 35 -1.32 -11.39 13.69
CA ALA A 35 -1.18 -12.76 13.20
C ALA A 35 -1.67 -13.04 11.76
N LYS A 36 -2.18 -12.04 11.03
CA LYS A 36 -2.65 -12.18 9.63
C LYS A 36 -1.83 -11.35 8.63
N GLY A 37 -1.15 -10.31 9.09
CA GLY A 37 -0.30 -9.44 8.29
C GLY A 37 -1.04 -8.26 7.68
N THR A 38 -0.45 -7.63 6.66
CA THR A 38 -0.98 -6.41 6.02
C THR A 38 -1.95 -6.72 4.87
N TYR A 39 -3.08 -6.02 4.86
CA TYR A 39 -4.16 -6.09 3.87
C TYR A 39 -4.46 -4.70 3.29
N VAL A 40 -4.91 -4.66 2.04
CA VAL A 40 -5.45 -3.45 1.39
C VAL A 40 -6.87 -3.23 1.88
N ILE A 41 -7.19 -1.99 2.30
CA ILE A 41 -8.50 -1.63 2.88
C ILE A 41 -9.21 -0.48 2.15
N ALA A 42 -8.48 0.26 1.33
CA ALA A 42 -9.03 1.29 0.46
C ALA A 42 -8.24 1.32 -0.83
N MET A 43 -8.90 1.70 -1.93
CA MET A 43 -8.22 2.06 -3.15
C MET A 43 -7.91 3.56 -3.09
N PRO A 44 -6.76 4.00 -3.60
CA PRO A 44 -6.57 5.42 -3.84
C PRO A 44 -7.70 5.89 -4.75
N GLU A 45 -8.28 7.04 -4.44
CA GLU A 45 -9.23 7.71 -5.32
C GLU A 45 -8.62 7.76 -6.73
N SER A 46 -9.26 7.04 -7.64
CA SER A 46 -8.81 6.99 -9.03
C SER A 46 -9.09 8.38 -9.58
N SER A 47 -8.03 9.15 -9.82
CA SER A 47 -8.12 10.36 -10.63
C SER A 47 -8.35 9.96 -12.10
N ASP A 48 -9.35 9.14 -12.37
CA ASP A 48 -9.94 9.05 -13.70
C ASP A 48 -10.84 10.26 -13.81
N GLY A 49 -10.34 11.26 -14.53
CA GLY A 49 -11.05 12.50 -14.79
C GLY A 49 -12.38 12.23 -15.47
N THR A 50 -13.46 12.19 -14.70
CA THR A 50 -14.72 12.75 -15.15
C THR A 50 -14.80 14.13 -14.53
N ALA A 51 -14.22 15.10 -15.24
CA ALA A 51 -14.67 16.47 -15.09
C ALA A 51 -16.19 16.44 -15.34
N GLU A 52 -16.96 16.89 -14.37
CA GLU A 52 -18.33 17.34 -14.60
C GLU A 52 -18.30 18.30 -15.81
N GLU A 53 -18.95 17.92 -16.91
CA GLU A 53 -19.44 18.91 -17.88
C GLU A 53 -20.71 19.54 -17.30
N ASP A 54 -20.74 20.87 -17.34
CA ASP A 54 -21.79 21.82 -16.89
C ASP A 54 -23.25 21.37 -17.09
#